data_AF-A0A930WCP7-F1
#
_entry.id   AF-A0A930WCP7-F1
#
_cell.length_a   1.000
_cell.length_b   1.000
_cell.length_c   1.000
_cell.angle_alpha   90.00
_cell.angle_beta   90.00
_cell.angle_gamma   90.00
#
_symmetry.space_group_name_H-M   'P 1'
#
loop_
_entity.id
_entity.type
_entity.pdbx_description
1 polymer ?
#
loop_
_entity_poly.entity_id
_entity_poly.type
_entity_poly.pdbx_seq_one_letter_code
_entity_poly.pdbx_strand_id
1 'polypeptide(L)'
;ISSVGTVLGAVLGYLALSKAIPVLNHIAGMMVGSYIGGGVNFVAVSSAFEIPKELISAATVADNLLMVFYFLILLMIPSIGFFKKHFKFAYTEGVKEDEEKAYGKDTVITVQDVAFVFAISVVIVTISFTLSEIISGLGDNSLIQLVSNKYLILTTLTVACSTIFAKYFKKISGANEIGTFLIYLFFVVIGIPASIGAIIEKSPLLLVFCAIMVFVNMAVTFAGAKIFGFTVEEAILASNANIGGPTTAAAMAISKGWHRFVAPTMLVGTLGYIIGTYVGIFIGQILN
;
A
#
# COMPACT_ATOMS: atom_id res chain seq x y z
N ILE A 1 -13.79 -0.66 -4.23
CA ILE A 1 -14.41 -0.23 -2.95
C ILE A 1 -13.51 0.76 -2.24
N SER A 2 -12.28 0.37 -1.87
CA SER A 2 -11.36 1.27 -1.16
C SER A 2 -11.12 2.60 -1.89
N SER A 3 -10.83 2.60 -3.20
CA SER A 3 -10.71 3.84 -3.99
C SER A 3 -11.94 4.75 -3.93
N VAL A 4 -13.15 4.18 -3.83
CA VAL A 4 -14.39 4.96 -3.66
C VAL A 4 -14.41 5.63 -2.29
N GLY A 5 -13.97 4.92 -1.26
CA GLY A 5 -13.78 5.47 0.08
C GLY A 5 -12.78 6.63 0.10
N THR A 6 -11.67 6.52 -0.64
CA THR A 6 -10.70 7.62 -0.82
C THR A 6 -11.36 8.84 -1.48
N VAL A 7 -12.11 8.64 -2.56
CA VAL A 7 -12.83 9.73 -3.24
C VAL A 7 -13.87 10.38 -2.33
N LEU A 8 -14.69 9.58 -1.64
CA LEU A 8 -15.68 10.09 -0.69
C LEU A 8 -15.02 10.84 0.47
N GLY A 9 -13.89 10.33 0.97
CA GLY A 9 -13.10 10.97 2.00
C GLY A 9 -12.57 12.33 1.55
N ALA A 10 -12.09 12.44 0.31
CA ALA A 10 -11.63 13.69 -0.28
C ALA A 10 -12.78 14.70 -0.41
N VAL A 11 -13.95 14.28 -0.89
CA VAL A 11 -15.14 15.12 -1.00
C VAL A 11 -15.59 15.61 0.38
N LEU A 12 -15.71 14.72 1.36
CA LEU A 12 -16.14 15.07 2.72
C LEU A 12 -15.13 15.98 3.43
N GLY A 13 -13.84 15.69 3.29
CA GLY A 13 -12.76 16.54 3.82
C GLY A 13 -12.76 17.92 3.17
N TYR A 14 -12.99 18.00 1.85
CA TYR A 14 -13.13 19.26 1.14
C TYR A 14 -14.32 20.06 1.67
N LEU A 15 -15.51 19.46 1.77
CA LEU A 15 -16.71 20.13 2.27
C LEU A 15 -16.52 20.65 3.72
N ALA A 16 -15.77 19.93 4.54
CA ALA A 16 -15.50 20.32 5.92
C ALA A 16 -14.47 21.46 6.04
N LEU A 17 -13.45 21.51 5.17
CA LEU A 17 -12.25 22.32 5.39
C LEU A 17 -11.91 23.30 4.26
N SER A 18 -12.66 23.32 3.16
CA SER A 18 -12.38 24.17 1.97
C SER A 18 -12.31 25.66 2.27
N LYS A 19 -13.04 26.13 3.29
CA LYS A 19 -13.02 27.53 3.71
C LYS A 19 -11.75 27.93 4.47
N ALA A 20 -11.03 26.95 5.02
CA ALA A 20 -9.89 27.18 5.91
C ALA A 20 -8.54 26.86 5.25
N ILE A 21 -8.52 26.04 4.19
CA ILE A 21 -7.31 25.63 3.50
C ILE A 21 -7.37 26.12 2.04
N PRO A 22 -6.41 26.96 1.60
CA PRO A 22 -6.39 27.44 0.22
C PRO A 22 -6.09 26.29 -0.74
N VAL A 23 -6.74 26.31 -1.91
CA VAL A 23 -6.52 25.34 -3.00
C VAL A 23 -6.74 23.88 -2.57
N LEU A 24 -7.62 23.66 -1.57
CA LEU A 24 -7.87 22.33 -1.02
C LEU A 24 -8.44 21.36 -2.05
N ASN A 25 -9.14 21.85 -3.07
CA ASN A 25 -9.62 21.05 -4.19
C ASN A 25 -8.46 20.37 -4.94
N HIS A 26 -7.40 21.11 -5.29
CA HIS A 26 -6.23 20.53 -5.97
C HIS A 26 -5.45 19.60 -5.03
N ILE A 27 -5.33 19.97 -3.74
CA ILE A 27 -4.72 19.09 -2.73
C ILE A 27 -5.52 17.80 -2.57
N ALA A 28 -6.85 17.86 -2.59
CA ALA A 28 -7.73 16.70 -2.54
C ALA A 28 -7.52 15.80 -3.77
N GLY A 29 -7.46 16.38 -4.97
CA GLY A 29 -7.11 15.64 -6.19
C GLY A 29 -5.74 14.95 -6.11
N MET A 30 -4.73 15.67 -5.61
CA MET A 30 -3.39 15.14 -5.40
C MET A 30 -3.37 13.96 -4.41
N MET A 31 -4.05 14.10 -3.27
CA MET A 31 -4.16 13.04 -2.26
C MET A 31 -4.95 11.84 -2.77
N VAL A 32 -6.01 12.04 -3.57
CA VAL A 32 -6.74 10.96 -4.24
C VAL A 32 -5.83 10.21 -5.22
N GLY A 33 -5.01 10.94 -5.99
CA GLY A 33 -3.99 10.34 -6.86
C GLY A 33 -3.02 9.45 -6.08
N SER A 34 -2.54 9.94 -4.93
CA SER A 34 -1.65 9.20 -4.02
C SER A 34 -2.29 7.96 -3.42
N TYR A 35 -3.46 8.09 -2.81
CA TYR A 35 -4.12 6.99 -2.11
C TYR A 35 -4.75 5.97 -3.05
N ILE A 36 -4.93 6.29 -4.33
CA ILE A 36 -5.36 5.28 -5.31
C ILE A 36 -4.14 4.67 -5.99
N GLY A 37 -3.12 5.46 -6.34
CA GLY A 37 -2.01 5.01 -7.20
C GLY A 37 -0.63 5.52 -6.83
N GLY A 38 -0.37 5.76 -5.57
CA GLY A 38 0.94 6.05 -4.99
C GLY A 38 1.62 7.34 -5.48
N GLY A 39 2.91 7.44 -5.13
CA GLY A 39 3.69 8.67 -5.30
C GLY A 39 3.82 9.17 -6.74
N VAL A 40 3.82 8.28 -7.75
CA VAL A 40 3.87 8.69 -9.16
C VAL A 40 2.61 9.49 -9.55
N ASN A 41 1.45 9.07 -9.06
CA ASN A 41 0.19 9.74 -9.33
C ASN A 41 0.03 11.01 -8.48
N PHE A 42 0.55 11.00 -7.25
CA PHE A 42 0.67 12.20 -6.42
C PHE A 42 1.44 13.31 -7.17
N VAL A 43 2.62 13.00 -7.71
CA VAL A 43 3.47 13.96 -8.43
C VAL A 43 2.81 14.42 -9.74
N ALA A 44 2.18 13.50 -10.48
CA ALA A 44 1.50 13.83 -11.72
C ALA A 44 0.35 14.83 -11.48
N VAL A 45 -0.50 14.57 -10.49
CA VAL A 45 -1.65 15.43 -10.16
C VAL A 45 -1.18 16.76 -9.54
N SER A 46 -0.18 16.75 -8.66
CA SER A 46 0.35 17.99 -8.06
C SER A 46 0.94 18.93 -9.11
N SER A 47 1.58 18.36 -10.14
CA SER A 47 2.14 19.13 -11.25
C SER A 47 1.05 19.66 -12.18
N ALA A 48 0.02 18.86 -12.47
CA ALA A 48 -1.10 19.26 -13.32
C ALA A 48 -1.89 20.46 -12.77
N PHE A 49 -1.96 20.61 -11.45
CA PHE A 49 -2.65 21.70 -10.77
C PHE A 49 -1.71 22.80 -10.25
N GLU A 50 -0.41 22.73 -10.57
CA GLU A 50 0.60 23.70 -10.14
C GLU A 50 0.56 24.03 -8.64
N ILE A 51 0.39 23.00 -7.80
CA ILE A 51 0.24 23.18 -6.35
C ILE A 51 1.54 23.75 -5.75
N PRO A 52 1.49 24.78 -4.89
CA PRO A 52 2.67 25.32 -4.21
C PRO A 52 3.46 24.24 -3.47
N LYS A 53 4.79 24.26 -3.62
CA LYS A 53 5.70 23.25 -3.05
C LYS A 53 5.59 23.16 -1.53
N GLU A 54 5.30 24.28 -0.87
CA GLU A 54 5.10 24.37 0.57
C GLU A 54 3.88 23.55 1.01
N LEU A 55 2.78 23.61 0.24
CA LEU A 55 1.55 22.85 0.51
C LEU A 55 1.73 21.37 0.18
N ILE A 56 2.43 21.04 -0.91
CA ILE A 56 2.82 19.65 -1.24
C ILE A 56 3.65 19.04 -0.10
N SER A 57 4.64 19.78 0.38
CA SER A 57 5.51 19.34 1.48
C SER A 57 4.71 19.17 2.78
N ALA A 58 3.87 20.14 3.14
CA ALA A 58 3.05 20.07 4.34
C ALA A 58 2.05 18.89 4.30
N ALA A 59 1.39 18.67 3.16
CA ALA A 59 0.47 17.55 2.96
C ALA A 59 1.20 16.20 3.05
N THR A 60 2.37 16.06 2.42
CA THR A 60 3.20 14.85 2.50
C THR A 60 3.60 14.52 3.94
N VAL A 61 4.02 15.53 4.70
CA VAL A 61 4.44 15.31 6.09
C VAL A 61 3.25 14.92 6.98
N ALA A 62 2.10 15.59 6.80
CA ALA A 62 0.88 15.25 7.52
C ALA A 62 0.39 13.82 7.19
N ASP A 63 0.45 13.43 5.92
CA ASP A 63 0.09 12.10 5.43
C ASP A 63 1.01 11.01 6.02
N ASN A 64 2.33 11.19 5.95
CA ASN A 64 3.29 10.23 6.50
C ASN A 64 3.11 10.00 8.01
N LEU A 65 2.77 11.04 8.78
CA LEU A 65 2.46 10.86 10.21
C LEU A 65 1.19 10.02 10.40
N LEU A 66 0.14 10.30 9.64
CA LEU A 66 -1.11 9.54 9.73
C LEU A 66 -0.94 8.09 9.32
N MET A 67 -0.04 7.79 8.37
CA MET A 67 0.28 6.42 7.97
C MET A 67 0.72 5.55 9.15
N VAL A 68 1.46 6.12 10.12
CA VAL A 68 1.88 5.40 11.33
C VAL A 68 0.66 4.96 12.14
N PHE A 69 -0.24 5.90 12.46
CA PHE A 69 -1.46 5.60 13.21
C PHE A 69 -2.38 4.66 12.43
N TYR A 70 -2.52 4.89 11.13
CA TYR A 70 -3.29 4.07 10.22
C TYR A 70 -2.82 2.61 10.23
N PHE A 71 -1.52 2.35 10.05
CA PHE A 71 -0.99 0.99 10.09
C PHE A 71 -1.14 0.35 11.46
N LEU A 72 -0.93 1.09 12.55
CA LEU A 72 -1.18 0.58 13.89
C LEU A 72 -2.64 0.13 14.05
N ILE A 73 -3.60 0.95 13.59
CA ILE A 73 -5.02 0.59 13.63
C ILE A 73 -5.26 -0.68 12.79
N LEU A 74 -4.78 -0.73 11.55
CA LEU A 74 -4.93 -1.92 10.70
C LEU A 74 -4.36 -3.19 11.34
N LEU A 75 -3.19 -3.10 11.98
CA LEU A 75 -2.56 -4.23 12.68
C LEU A 75 -3.36 -4.71 13.90
N MET A 76 -4.10 -3.79 14.56
CA MET A 76 -4.94 -4.08 15.72
C MET A 76 -6.33 -4.62 15.36
N ILE A 77 -6.89 -4.26 14.19
CA ILE A 77 -8.26 -4.63 13.78
C ILE A 77 -8.60 -6.12 13.98
N PRO A 78 -7.73 -7.09 13.57
CA PRO A 78 -8.03 -8.51 13.76
C PRO A 78 -8.21 -8.93 15.24
N SER A 79 -7.64 -8.18 16.17
CA SER A 79 -7.69 -8.45 17.61
C SER A 79 -8.93 -7.86 18.29
N ILE A 80 -9.61 -6.89 17.66
CA ILE A 80 -10.75 -6.16 18.23
C ILE A 80 -12.02 -7.02 18.19
N GLY A 81 -12.72 -7.12 19.34
CA GLY A 81 -13.91 -7.96 19.49
C GLY A 81 -15.07 -7.61 18.53
N PHE A 82 -15.23 -6.34 18.17
CA PHE A 82 -16.21 -5.91 17.17
C PHE A 82 -16.00 -6.60 15.81
N PHE A 83 -14.76 -6.62 15.31
CA PHE A 83 -14.46 -7.23 14.01
C PHE A 83 -14.56 -8.75 14.07
N LYS A 84 -14.10 -9.37 15.17
CA LYS A 84 -14.29 -10.81 15.44
C LYS A 84 -15.75 -11.27 15.37
N LYS A 85 -16.67 -10.43 15.85
CA LYS A 85 -18.10 -10.76 15.89
C LYS A 85 -18.84 -10.49 14.57
N HIS A 86 -18.42 -9.48 13.81
CA HIS A 86 -19.21 -8.97 12.68
C HIS A 86 -18.63 -9.27 11.29
N PHE A 87 -17.42 -9.82 11.22
CA PHE A 87 -16.75 -10.13 9.96
C PHE A 87 -16.29 -11.59 9.93
N LYS A 88 -16.12 -12.10 8.71
CA LYS A 88 -15.50 -13.40 8.46
C LYS A 88 -13.98 -13.26 8.54
N PHE A 89 -13.32 -14.32 8.98
CA PHE A 89 -11.87 -14.42 9.01
C PHE A 89 -11.44 -15.54 8.06
N ALA A 90 -10.53 -15.23 7.14
CA ALA A 90 -9.95 -16.24 6.25
C ALA A 90 -9.04 -17.21 7.02
N TYR A 91 -8.36 -16.71 8.05
CA TYR A 91 -7.40 -17.46 8.86
C TYR A 91 -8.01 -17.92 10.18
N THR A 92 -8.77 -19.02 10.13
CA THR A 92 -9.24 -19.78 11.30
C THR A 92 -8.14 -20.74 11.81
N GLU A 93 -8.25 -21.23 13.05
CA GLU A 93 -7.20 -22.02 13.72
C GLU A 93 -6.66 -23.19 12.85
N GLY A 94 -7.51 -23.90 12.12
CA GLY A 94 -7.06 -24.97 11.20
C GLY A 94 -6.26 -24.49 9.98
N VAL A 95 -6.60 -23.33 9.42
CA VAL A 95 -5.86 -22.72 8.28
C VAL A 95 -4.53 -22.14 8.76
N LYS A 96 -4.49 -21.64 9.99
CA LYS A 96 -3.24 -21.17 10.62
C LYS A 96 -2.26 -22.31 10.84
N GLU A 97 -2.72 -23.46 11.33
CA GLU A 97 -1.86 -24.64 11.48
C GLU A 97 -1.28 -25.13 10.14
N ASP A 98 -2.07 -25.11 9.06
CA ASP A 98 -1.60 -25.53 7.74
C ASP A 98 -0.57 -24.55 7.14
N GLU A 99 -0.77 -23.23 7.32
CA GLU A 99 0.23 -22.25 6.93
C GLU A 99 1.47 -22.29 7.85
N GLU A 100 1.32 -22.46 9.16
CA GLU A 100 2.45 -22.65 10.08
C GLU A 100 3.24 -23.93 9.76
N LYS A 101 2.60 -25.02 9.34
CA LYS A 101 3.31 -26.23 8.86
C LYS A 101 4.00 -26.00 7.51
N ALA A 102 3.43 -25.16 6.65
CA ALA A 102 4.01 -24.84 5.34
C ALA A 102 5.17 -23.84 5.44
N TYR A 103 5.13 -22.90 6.40
CA TYR A 103 6.03 -21.74 6.48
C TYR A 103 6.81 -21.61 7.80
N GLY A 104 6.50 -22.40 8.82
CA GLY A 104 7.07 -22.38 10.18
C GLY A 104 7.81 -23.67 10.55
N LYS A 105 8.61 -24.23 9.64
CA LYS A 105 9.64 -25.17 10.07
C LYS A 105 10.75 -24.38 10.76
N ASP A 106 11.15 -24.81 11.96
CA ASP A 106 12.40 -24.37 12.59
C ASP A 106 13.57 -24.64 11.65
N THR A 107 13.93 -23.65 10.84
CA THR A 107 15.09 -23.74 9.96
C THR A 107 16.25 -23.04 10.62
N VAL A 108 17.32 -23.78 10.88
CA VAL A 108 18.60 -23.19 11.27
C VAL A 108 19.07 -22.30 10.11
N ILE A 109 19.07 -20.98 10.32
CA ILE A 109 19.48 -20.01 9.29
C ILE A 109 21.01 -19.92 9.31
N THR A 110 21.64 -20.29 8.20
CA THR A 110 23.09 -20.10 8.04
C THR A 110 23.40 -18.75 7.40
N VAL A 111 24.64 -18.25 7.58
CA VAL A 111 25.11 -17.03 6.89
C VAL A 111 25.05 -17.18 5.36
N GLN A 112 25.26 -18.40 4.85
CA GLN A 112 25.15 -18.71 3.43
C GLN A 112 23.70 -18.55 2.94
N ASP A 113 22.72 -19.02 3.71
CA ASP A 113 21.30 -18.83 3.38
C ASP A 113 20.95 -17.36 3.27
N VAL A 114 21.41 -16.53 4.21
CA VAL A 114 21.20 -15.08 4.17
C VAL A 114 21.78 -14.47 2.89
N ALA A 115 23.02 -14.85 2.54
CA ALA A 115 23.67 -14.37 1.34
C ALA A 115 22.93 -14.79 0.07
N PHE A 116 22.46 -16.05 -0.03
CA PHE A 116 21.71 -16.53 -1.17
C PHE A 116 20.34 -15.87 -1.30
N VAL A 117 19.57 -15.76 -0.20
CA VAL A 117 18.28 -15.06 -0.18
C VAL A 117 18.46 -13.64 -0.68
N PHE A 118 19.46 -12.92 -0.17
CA PHE A 118 19.71 -11.54 -0.56
C PHE A 118 20.15 -11.44 -2.02
N ALA A 119 21.12 -12.25 -2.46
CA ALA A 119 21.62 -12.24 -3.83
C ALA A 119 20.51 -12.54 -4.85
N ILE A 120 19.70 -13.57 -4.62
CA ILE A 120 18.59 -13.93 -5.50
C ILE A 120 17.54 -12.82 -5.53
N SER A 121 17.21 -12.24 -4.37
CA SER A 121 16.27 -11.12 -4.29
C SER A 121 16.76 -9.91 -5.09
N VAL A 122 18.04 -9.54 -4.95
CA VAL A 122 18.65 -8.43 -5.71
C VAL A 122 18.64 -8.72 -7.21
N VAL A 123 19.00 -9.93 -7.63
CA VAL A 123 18.99 -10.32 -9.05
C VAL A 123 17.59 -10.22 -9.64
N ILE A 124 16.59 -10.79 -8.97
CA ILE A 124 15.20 -10.74 -9.44
C ILE A 124 14.70 -9.30 -9.50
N VAL A 125 14.95 -8.47 -8.47
CA VAL A 125 14.56 -7.05 -8.45
C VAL A 125 15.23 -6.29 -9.59
N THR A 126 16.53 -6.47 -9.78
CA THR A 126 17.31 -5.79 -10.83
C THR A 126 16.75 -6.14 -12.21
N ILE A 127 16.60 -7.43 -12.52
CA ILE A 127 16.05 -7.87 -13.81
C ILE A 127 14.63 -7.31 -14.01
N SER A 128 13.80 -7.35 -12.96
CA SER A 128 12.42 -6.88 -13.04
C SER A 128 12.32 -5.38 -13.31
N PHE A 129 13.16 -4.58 -12.66
CA PHE A 129 13.16 -3.13 -12.80
C PHE A 129 13.79 -2.70 -14.13
N THR A 130 14.87 -3.34 -14.57
CA THR A 130 15.44 -3.10 -15.90
C THR A 130 14.45 -3.47 -17.00
N LEU A 131 13.75 -4.61 -16.88
CA LEU A 131 12.75 -5.00 -17.86
C LEU A 131 11.54 -4.04 -17.85
N SER A 132 11.14 -3.57 -16.67
CA SER A 132 10.14 -2.51 -16.50
C SER A 132 10.52 -1.24 -17.26
N GLU A 133 11.76 -0.77 -17.12
CA GLU A 133 12.26 0.42 -17.83
C GLU A 133 12.26 0.20 -19.35
N ILE A 134 12.77 -0.94 -19.82
CA ILE A 134 12.79 -1.27 -21.26
C ILE A 134 11.38 -1.26 -21.84
N ILE A 135 10.42 -1.90 -21.15
CA ILE A 135 9.03 -1.96 -21.63
C ILE A 135 8.38 -0.58 -21.57
N SER A 136 8.64 0.22 -20.52
CA SER A 136 8.12 1.58 -20.41
C SER A 136 8.62 2.49 -21.54
N GLY A 137 9.85 2.25 -22.03
CA GLY A 137 10.44 2.98 -23.15
C GLY A 137 9.82 2.67 -24.52
N LEU A 138 8.97 1.63 -24.64
CA LEU A 138 8.32 1.25 -25.90
C LEU A 138 7.13 2.14 -26.27
N GLY A 139 6.62 2.97 -25.33
CA GLY A 139 5.55 3.92 -25.59
C GLY A 139 4.73 4.27 -24.34
N ASP A 140 3.89 5.30 -24.47
CA ASP A 140 3.17 5.90 -23.32
C ASP A 140 1.66 5.57 -23.32
N ASN A 141 1.29 4.37 -23.74
CA ASN A 141 -0.11 3.93 -23.69
C ASN A 141 -0.44 3.21 -22.38
N SER A 142 -1.72 3.17 -21.99
CA SER A 142 -2.14 2.61 -20.71
C SER A 142 -1.82 1.11 -20.56
N LEU A 143 -1.76 0.36 -21.66
CA LEU A 143 -1.37 -1.05 -21.64
C LEU A 143 0.13 -1.22 -21.37
N ILE A 144 0.98 -0.40 -21.97
CA ILE A 144 2.42 -0.39 -21.72
C ILE A 144 2.67 0.05 -20.28
N GLN A 145 1.97 1.06 -19.75
CA GLN A 145 2.10 1.45 -18.34
C GLN A 145 1.72 0.31 -17.36
N LEU A 146 0.70 -0.48 -17.67
CA LEU A 146 0.34 -1.67 -16.90
C LEU A 146 1.44 -2.74 -16.97
N VAL A 147 1.84 -3.13 -18.18
CA VAL A 147 2.80 -4.24 -18.39
C VAL A 147 4.20 -3.85 -17.96
N SER A 148 4.57 -2.58 -18.07
CA SER A 148 5.84 -2.04 -17.58
C SER A 148 5.84 -1.76 -16.08
N ASN A 149 4.77 -2.02 -15.34
CA ASN A 149 4.77 -1.76 -13.90
C ASN A 149 5.83 -2.64 -13.20
N LYS A 150 6.85 -1.99 -12.62
CA LYS A 150 7.98 -2.65 -11.98
C LYS A 150 7.60 -3.66 -10.90
N TYR A 151 6.49 -3.44 -10.19
CA TYR A 151 6.03 -4.36 -9.16
C TYR A 151 5.27 -5.55 -9.76
N LEU A 152 4.51 -5.35 -10.83
CA LEU A 152 3.85 -6.46 -11.55
C LEU A 152 4.87 -7.40 -12.20
N ILE A 153 5.89 -6.84 -12.86
CA ILE A 153 6.99 -7.64 -13.42
C ILE A 153 7.73 -8.36 -12.29
N LEU A 154 8.05 -7.67 -11.19
CA LEU A 154 8.69 -8.26 -10.02
C LEU A 154 7.91 -9.45 -9.46
N THR A 155 6.61 -9.29 -9.21
CA THR A 155 5.76 -10.38 -8.72
C THR A 155 5.71 -11.53 -9.71
N THR A 156 5.51 -11.23 -11.00
CA THR A 156 5.40 -12.26 -12.05
C THR A 156 6.70 -13.06 -12.17
N LEU A 157 7.84 -12.38 -12.22
CA LEU A 157 9.14 -13.02 -12.31
C LEU A 157 9.46 -13.82 -11.04
N THR A 158 9.15 -13.28 -9.86
CA THR A 158 9.34 -13.99 -8.58
C THR A 158 8.52 -15.28 -8.53
N VAL A 159 7.24 -15.22 -8.90
CA VAL A 159 6.36 -16.40 -8.95
C VAL A 159 6.83 -17.38 -10.02
N ALA A 160 7.22 -16.91 -11.21
CA ALA A 160 7.74 -17.76 -12.27
C ALA A 160 9.04 -18.47 -11.85
N CYS A 161 10.01 -17.74 -11.30
CA CYS A 161 11.27 -18.29 -10.82
C CYS A 161 11.04 -19.29 -9.67
N SER A 162 10.21 -18.95 -8.69
CA SER A 162 9.91 -19.85 -7.56
C SER A 162 9.14 -21.10 -8.00
N THR A 163 8.30 -21.01 -9.04
CA THR A 163 7.55 -22.15 -9.59
C THR A 163 8.45 -23.05 -10.45
N ILE A 164 9.20 -22.48 -11.39
CA ILE A 164 10.07 -23.22 -12.32
C ILE A 164 11.23 -23.87 -11.57
N PHE A 165 11.84 -23.15 -10.62
CA PHE A 165 12.99 -23.62 -9.84
C PHE A 165 12.60 -24.05 -8.42
N ALA A 166 11.38 -24.55 -8.22
CA ALA A 166 10.84 -24.89 -6.90
C ALA A 166 11.74 -25.81 -6.06
N LYS A 167 12.46 -26.76 -6.68
CA LYS A 167 13.39 -27.65 -5.98
C LYS A 167 14.61 -26.92 -5.40
N TYR A 168 15.04 -25.82 -6.01
CA TYR A 168 16.16 -25.01 -5.55
C TYR A 168 15.71 -24.07 -4.43
N PHE A 169 14.61 -23.34 -4.64
CA PHE A 169 14.06 -22.42 -3.64
C PHE A 169 13.62 -23.14 -2.35
N LYS A 170 13.13 -24.39 -2.42
CA LYS A 170 12.80 -25.20 -1.23
C LYS A 170 14.00 -25.54 -0.34
N LYS A 171 15.23 -25.46 -0.85
CA LYS A 171 16.45 -25.74 -0.08
C LYS A 171 16.96 -24.51 0.69
N ILE A 172 16.52 -23.31 0.29
CA ILE A 172 16.96 -22.06 0.88
C ILE A 172 16.15 -21.84 2.16
N SER A 173 16.84 -21.78 3.29
CA SER A 173 16.22 -21.54 4.59
C SER A 173 16.19 -20.05 4.94
N GLY A 174 15.32 -19.62 5.86
CA GLY A 174 15.36 -18.26 6.41
C GLY A 174 14.81 -17.12 5.55
N ALA A 175 14.27 -17.37 4.35
CA ALA A 175 13.69 -16.33 3.50
C ALA A 175 12.56 -15.54 4.19
N ASN A 176 11.70 -16.23 4.95
CA ASN A 176 10.62 -15.61 5.72
C ASN A 176 11.13 -14.70 6.84
N GLU A 177 12.12 -15.15 7.61
CA GLU A 177 12.68 -14.38 8.72
C GLU A 177 13.42 -13.13 8.23
N ILE A 178 14.25 -13.29 7.20
CA ILE A 178 14.98 -12.18 6.57
C ILE A 178 13.98 -11.18 5.96
N GLY A 179 12.97 -11.67 5.25
CA GLY A 179 11.93 -10.82 4.68
C GLY A 179 11.16 -10.03 5.75
N THR A 180 10.78 -10.69 6.85
CA THR A 180 10.07 -10.06 7.98
C THR A 180 10.94 -9.00 8.65
N PHE A 181 12.22 -9.29 8.88
CA PHE A 181 13.18 -8.31 9.41
C PHE A 181 13.32 -7.07 8.51
N LEU A 182 13.48 -7.27 7.20
CA LEU A 182 13.57 -6.16 6.24
C LEU A 182 12.27 -5.35 6.17
N ILE A 183 11.11 -5.99 6.31
CA ILE A 183 9.80 -5.32 6.42
C ILE A 183 9.74 -4.43 7.66
N TYR A 184 10.27 -4.86 8.81
CA TYR A 184 10.33 -4.01 10.00
C TYR A 184 11.22 -2.79 9.79
N LEU A 185 12.39 -2.95 9.16
CA LEU A 185 13.24 -1.82 8.80
C LEU A 185 12.53 -0.84 7.85
N PHE A 186 11.80 -1.35 6.87
CA PHE A 186 10.99 -0.53 5.97
C PHE A 186 9.94 0.30 6.73
N PHE A 187 9.22 -0.27 7.69
CA PHE A 187 8.28 0.49 8.52
C PHE A 187 8.96 1.54 9.41
N VAL A 188 10.15 1.26 9.94
CA VAL A 188 10.94 2.24 10.69
C VAL A 188 11.36 3.42 9.80
N VAL A 189 11.86 3.14 8.59
CA VAL A 189 12.28 4.18 7.63
C VAL A 189 11.09 5.05 7.21
N ILE A 190 9.90 4.48 7.01
CA ILE A 190 8.69 5.27 6.73
C ILE A 190 8.30 6.14 7.94
N GLY A 191 8.54 5.67 9.17
CA GLY A 191 8.17 6.40 10.40
C GLY A 191 9.09 7.57 10.75
N ILE A 192 10.39 7.51 10.43
CA ILE A 192 11.39 8.52 10.84
C ILE A 192 11.13 9.94 10.26
N PRO A 193 10.73 10.12 8.98
CA PRO A 193 10.48 11.44 8.40
C PRO A 193 9.35 12.24 9.06
N ALA A 194 8.55 11.63 9.95
CA ALA A 194 7.45 12.30 10.63
C ALA A 194 7.96 13.28 11.70
N SER A 195 8.18 14.54 11.33
CA SER A 195 8.48 15.62 12.29
C SER A 195 7.19 16.14 12.94
N ILE A 196 6.89 15.65 14.14
CA ILE A 196 5.71 16.07 14.93
C ILE A 196 5.69 17.60 15.14
N GLY A 197 6.86 18.22 15.34
CA GLY A 197 6.98 19.67 15.51
C GLY A 197 6.60 20.46 14.25
N ALA A 198 7.08 20.04 13.08
CA ALA A 198 6.76 20.69 11.81
C ALA A 198 5.26 20.59 11.44
N ILE A 199 4.58 19.54 11.91
CA ILE A 199 3.16 19.28 11.63
C ILE A 199 2.26 20.20 12.45
N ILE A 200 2.53 20.31 13.75
CA ILE A 200 1.77 21.18 14.67
C ILE A 200 1.92 22.65 14.23
N GLU A 201 3.10 23.02 13.76
CA GLU A 201 3.43 24.40 13.42
C GLU A 201 2.98 24.81 12.01
N LYS A 202 3.07 23.90 11.01
CA LYS A 202 2.86 24.30 9.60
C LYS A 202 1.49 24.01 9.02
N SER A 203 0.75 22.97 9.44
CA SER A 203 -0.61 22.70 8.91
C SER A 203 -1.38 21.61 9.67
N PRO A 204 -1.84 21.87 10.91
CA PRO A 204 -2.71 20.95 11.64
C PRO A 204 -4.03 20.65 10.88
N LEU A 205 -4.52 21.59 10.07
CA LEU A 205 -5.70 21.40 9.25
C LEU A 205 -5.51 20.39 8.11
N LEU A 206 -4.31 20.31 7.52
CA LEU A 206 -4.01 19.27 6.51
C LEU A 206 -3.94 17.88 7.15
N LEU A 207 -3.48 17.78 8.39
CA LEU A 207 -3.55 16.54 9.14
C LEU A 207 -5.01 16.13 9.37
N VAL A 208 -5.89 17.05 9.78
CA VAL A 208 -7.32 16.74 9.93
C VAL A 208 -7.92 16.30 8.58
N PHE A 209 -7.57 16.97 7.49
CA PHE A 209 -8.02 16.61 6.14
C PHE A 209 -7.61 15.18 5.75
N CYS A 210 -6.32 14.85 5.84
CA CYS A 210 -5.81 13.51 5.55
C CYS A 210 -6.43 12.46 6.49
N ALA A 211 -6.66 12.81 7.76
CA ALA A 211 -7.31 11.92 8.72
C ALA A 211 -8.74 11.59 8.27
N ILE A 212 -9.53 12.59 7.87
CA ILE A 212 -10.88 12.38 7.32
C ILE A 212 -10.82 11.44 6.12
N MET A 213 -9.88 11.65 5.20
CA MET A 213 -9.73 10.78 4.02
C MET A 213 -9.46 9.32 4.42
N VAL A 214 -8.48 9.10 5.30
CA VAL A 214 -8.12 7.74 5.76
C VAL A 214 -9.28 7.08 6.52
N PHE A 215 -9.93 7.79 7.44
CA PHE A 215 -11.05 7.25 8.20
C PHE A 215 -12.24 6.89 7.32
N VAL A 216 -12.61 7.75 6.38
CA VAL A 216 -13.71 7.48 5.44
C VAL A 216 -13.35 6.32 4.51
N ASN A 217 -12.12 6.27 4.02
CA ASN A 217 -11.64 5.13 3.24
C ASN A 217 -11.81 3.82 4.01
N MET A 218 -11.32 3.77 5.25
CA MET A 218 -11.45 2.58 6.09
C MET A 218 -12.93 2.24 6.32
N ALA A 219 -13.75 3.21 6.73
CA ALA A 219 -15.17 2.99 6.97
C ALA A 219 -15.88 2.40 5.75
N VAL A 220 -15.66 2.96 4.56
CA VAL A 220 -16.24 2.48 3.30
C VAL A 220 -15.69 1.11 2.92
N THR A 221 -14.38 0.87 3.11
CA THR A 221 -13.75 -0.41 2.81
C THR A 221 -14.31 -1.53 3.69
N PHE A 222 -14.39 -1.31 5.00
CA PHE A 222 -14.93 -2.28 5.95
C PHE A 222 -16.45 -2.45 5.80
N ALA A 223 -17.20 -1.37 5.55
CA ALA A 223 -18.63 -1.47 5.26
C ALA A 223 -18.87 -2.29 3.98
N GLY A 224 -18.13 -2.01 2.91
CA GLY A 224 -18.19 -2.78 1.67
C GLY A 224 -17.79 -4.23 1.89
N ALA A 225 -16.72 -4.49 2.63
CA ALA A 225 -16.30 -5.85 2.97
C ALA A 225 -17.42 -6.64 3.66
N LYS A 226 -18.12 -6.00 4.61
CA LYS A 226 -19.28 -6.62 5.27
C LYS A 226 -20.44 -6.90 4.33
N ILE A 227 -20.77 -5.95 3.43
CA ILE A 227 -21.89 -6.09 2.48
C ILE A 227 -21.62 -7.20 1.47
N PHE A 228 -20.41 -7.26 0.92
CA PHE A 228 -20.03 -8.25 -0.09
C PHE A 228 -19.50 -9.56 0.50
N GLY A 229 -19.40 -9.66 1.82
CA GLY A 229 -19.00 -10.87 2.53
C GLY A 229 -17.51 -11.21 2.44
N PHE A 230 -16.65 -10.22 2.16
CA PHE A 230 -15.20 -10.33 2.20
C PHE A 230 -14.70 -10.49 3.65
N THR A 231 -13.52 -11.09 3.80
CA THR A 231 -12.92 -11.29 5.12
C THR A 231 -12.26 -10.03 5.66
N VAL A 232 -11.96 -10.01 6.97
CA VAL A 232 -11.24 -8.91 7.60
C VAL A 232 -9.87 -8.71 6.97
N GLU A 233 -9.17 -9.79 6.65
CA GLU A 233 -7.85 -9.76 6.03
C GLU A 233 -7.91 -9.11 4.65
N GLU A 234 -8.88 -9.50 3.82
CA GLU A 234 -9.11 -8.88 2.50
C GLU A 234 -9.42 -7.39 2.62
N ALA A 235 -10.24 -6.99 3.60
CA ALA A 235 -10.57 -5.58 3.85
C ALA A 235 -9.35 -4.76 4.28
N ILE A 236 -8.56 -5.29 5.23
CA ILE A 236 -7.32 -4.65 5.71
C ILE A 236 -6.35 -4.48 4.56
N LEU A 237 -6.11 -5.55 3.78
CA LEU A 237 -5.14 -5.53 2.69
C LEU A 237 -5.61 -4.66 1.53
N ALA A 238 -6.92 -4.61 1.23
CA ALA A 238 -7.47 -3.71 0.22
C ALA A 238 -7.39 -2.23 0.65
N SER A 239 -7.64 -1.93 1.93
CA SER A 239 -7.42 -0.59 2.49
C SER A 239 -5.95 -0.20 2.38
N ASN A 240 -5.05 -1.09 2.82
CA ASN A 240 -3.61 -0.87 2.82
C ASN A 240 -3.07 -0.69 1.39
N ALA A 241 -3.48 -1.55 0.45
CA ALA A 241 -3.02 -1.47 -0.94
C ALA A 241 -3.45 -0.18 -1.65
N ASN A 242 -4.55 0.44 -1.21
CA ASN A 242 -4.99 1.76 -1.67
C ASN A 242 -4.07 2.81 -1.04
N ILE A 243 -4.22 3.05 0.26
CA ILE A 243 -3.60 4.18 0.96
C ILE A 243 -2.07 4.02 1.03
N GLY A 244 -1.59 2.89 1.56
CA GLY A 244 -0.16 2.63 1.74
C GLY A 244 0.54 2.10 0.50
N GLY A 245 -0.21 1.67 -0.51
CA GLY A 245 0.31 1.10 -1.76
C GLY A 245 0.59 -0.41 -1.72
N PRO A 246 0.89 -1.02 -2.88
CA PRO A 246 1.02 -2.47 -3.01
C PRO A 246 2.15 -3.09 -2.17
N THR A 247 3.24 -2.36 -1.91
CA THR A 247 4.40 -2.87 -1.16
C THR A 247 4.14 -2.98 0.34
N THR A 248 3.54 -1.95 0.94
CA THR A 248 3.18 -1.94 2.39
C THR A 248 2.09 -2.98 2.69
N ALA A 249 1.14 -3.17 1.77
CA ALA A 249 0.09 -4.15 1.88
C ALA A 249 0.62 -5.59 1.75
N ALA A 250 1.52 -5.85 0.80
CA ALA A 250 2.23 -7.12 0.72
C ALA A 250 3.04 -7.41 1.98
N ALA A 251 3.77 -6.40 2.49
CA ALA A 251 4.54 -6.51 3.71
C ALA A 251 3.67 -6.86 4.94
N MET A 252 2.48 -6.26 5.04
CA MET A 252 1.51 -6.58 6.09
C MET A 252 0.95 -8.00 5.96
N ALA A 253 0.66 -8.45 4.74
CA ALA A 253 0.22 -9.82 4.50
C ALA A 253 1.30 -10.83 4.90
N ILE A 254 2.57 -10.54 4.63
CA ILE A 254 3.69 -11.40 5.06
C ILE A 254 3.81 -11.40 6.59
N SER A 255 3.88 -10.23 7.23
CA SER A 255 4.10 -10.13 8.68
C SER A 255 2.97 -10.71 9.53
N LYS A 256 1.75 -10.78 8.99
CA LYS A 256 0.59 -11.41 9.65
C LYS A 256 0.41 -12.90 9.32
N GLY A 257 1.27 -13.49 8.48
CA GLY A 257 1.11 -14.88 8.04
C GLY A 257 -0.11 -15.05 7.13
N TRP A 258 -0.39 -14.07 6.28
CA TRP A 258 -1.49 -14.09 5.31
C TRP A 258 -0.97 -14.31 3.88
N HIS A 259 -0.15 -15.35 3.70
CA HIS A 259 0.70 -15.47 2.52
C HIS A 259 -0.08 -15.64 1.20
N ARG A 260 -1.27 -16.28 1.26
CA ARG A 260 -2.18 -16.40 0.12
C ARG A 260 -2.62 -15.04 -0.46
N PHE A 261 -2.67 -13.98 0.35
CA PHE A 261 -3.14 -12.67 -0.09
C PHE A 261 -2.02 -11.75 -0.64
N VAL A 262 -0.75 -12.13 -0.54
CA VAL A 262 0.37 -11.29 -0.98
C VAL A 262 0.24 -10.91 -2.46
N ALA A 263 0.14 -11.90 -3.34
CA ALA A 263 0.04 -11.66 -4.78
C ALA A 263 -1.26 -10.91 -5.19
N PRO A 264 -2.46 -11.34 -4.76
CA PRO A 264 -3.69 -10.59 -5.07
C PRO A 264 -3.66 -9.13 -4.62
N THR A 265 -3.09 -8.86 -3.44
CA THR A 265 -3.00 -7.51 -2.88
C THR A 265 -2.07 -6.62 -3.71
N MET A 266 -0.93 -7.15 -4.15
CA MET A 266 -0.02 -6.43 -5.06
C MET A 266 -0.69 -6.13 -6.40
N LEU A 267 -1.45 -7.06 -6.98
CA LEU A 267 -2.19 -6.84 -8.22
C LEU A 267 -3.22 -5.71 -8.09
N VAL A 268 -3.99 -5.71 -7.00
CA VAL A 268 -5.00 -4.66 -6.76
C VAL A 268 -4.35 -3.30 -6.49
N GLY A 269 -3.27 -3.25 -5.70
CA GLY A 269 -2.55 -2.00 -5.44
C GLY A 269 -1.87 -1.45 -6.70
N THR A 270 -1.37 -2.33 -7.58
CA THR A 270 -0.73 -1.88 -8.83
C THR A 270 -1.72 -1.39 -9.88
N LEU A 271 -2.94 -1.94 -9.93
CA LEU A 271 -4.03 -1.37 -10.73
C LEU A 271 -4.29 0.10 -10.37
N GLY A 272 -4.09 0.43 -9.10
CA GLY A 272 -4.13 1.79 -8.58
C GLY A 272 -3.23 2.79 -9.33
N TYR A 273 -2.01 2.37 -9.69
CA TYR A 273 -1.06 3.22 -10.44
C TYR A 273 -1.65 3.71 -11.77
N ILE A 274 -2.49 2.91 -12.42
CA ILE A 274 -3.04 3.24 -13.74
C ILE A 274 -4.16 4.26 -13.62
N ILE A 275 -5.05 4.06 -12.63
CA ILE A 275 -6.29 4.84 -12.55
C ILE A 275 -6.16 6.09 -11.67
N GLY A 276 -5.20 6.12 -10.74
CA GLY A 276 -5.14 7.16 -9.71
C GLY A 276 -4.98 8.57 -10.26
N THR A 277 -4.15 8.78 -11.29
CA THR A 277 -3.97 10.12 -11.90
C THR A 277 -5.27 10.64 -12.51
N TYR A 278 -5.99 9.81 -13.27
CA TYR A 278 -7.26 10.19 -13.88
C TYR A 278 -8.31 10.57 -12.83
N VAL A 279 -8.44 9.74 -11.79
CA VAL A 279 -9.39 9.99 -10.70
C VAL A 279 -8.98 11.23 -9.91
N GLY A 280 -7.68 11.42 -9.63
CA GLY A 280 -7.17 12.58 -8.93
C GLY A 280 -7.41 13.90 -9.66
N ILE A 281 -7.12 13.95 -10.97
CA ILE A 281 -7.42 15.12 -11.80
C ILE A 281 -8.93 15.40 -11.83
N PHE A 282 -9.73 14.36 -12.06
CA PHE A 282 -11.18 14.51 -12.11
C PHE A 282 -11.74 15.09 -10.79
N ILE A 283 -11.30 14.59 -9.65
CA ILE A 283 -11.73 15.09 -8.35
C ILE A 283 -11.22 16.52 -8.09
N GLY A 284 -9.97 16.83 -8.44
CA GLY A 284 -9.45 18.18 -8.30
C GLY A 284 -10.19 19.23 -9.14
N GLN A 285 -10.76 18.82 -10.28
CA GLN A 285 -11.56 19.69 -11.15
C GLN A 285 -13.02 19.84 -10.70
N ILE A 286 -13.62 18.76 -10.16
CA ILE A 286 -15.05 18.78 -9.78
C ILE A 286 -15.30 19.48 -8.44
N LEU A 287 -14.29 19.47 -7.55
CA LEU A 287 -14.33 20.20 -6.30
C LEU A 287 -13.97 21.66 -6.59
N ASN A 288 -14.91 22.57 -6.38
CA ASN A 288 -14.77 24.01 -6.60
C ASN A 288 -15.35 24.80 -5.41
#